data_AF-A0AAV2I538-F1
#
_entry.id   AF-A0AAV2I538-F1
#
_cell.length_a   1.000
_cell.length_b   1.000
_cell.length_c   1.000
_cell.angle_alpha   90.00
_cell.angle_beta   90.00
_cell.angle_gamma   90.00
#
_symmetry.space_group_name_H-M   'P 1'
#
loop_
_entity.id
_entity.type
_entity.pdbx_description
1 polymer ?
#
loop_
_entity_poly.entity_id
_entity_poly.type
_entity_poly.pdbx_seq_one_letter_code
_entity_poly.pdbx_strand_id
1 'polypeptide(L)'
;MGHNMHYIEAEKYVKSYIWYNSVYLRWTLYFCIAFNMSLAIFEKPAVPNAEIPFWGTMIMEFFCLSYFTFRLLHAFNFQHSKVFIKDTKNIVVIVVILLTILDMICYIIWINVAPDTHPVRWSRPLRSLFIINFPDGKQVRRAFRNIRRTVPDIMTVLFLFLLSILLFGLLALKLFHKRLV
;
A
#
# COMPACT_ATOMS: atom_id res chain seq x y z
N MET A 1 0.78 13.02 -22.64
CA MET A 1 -0.60 13.26 -23.12
C MET A 1 -1.42 11.98 -23.02
N GLY A 2 -2.72 12.07 -22.70
CA GLY A 2 -3.66 10.95 -22.60
C GLY A 2 -4.46 10.91 -21.29
N HIS A 3 -5.38 11.86 -21.12
CA HIS A 3 -6.39 11.86 -20.06
C HIS A 3 -7.78 11.95 -20.72
N ASN A 4 -8.24 10.87 -21.32
CA ASN A 4 -9.65 10.75 -21.70
C ASN A 4 -10.41 10.24 -20.47
N MET A 5 -10.68 11.12 -19.51
CA MET A 5 -11.69 10.85 -18.49
C MET A 5 -12.99 11.48 -18.96
N HIS A 6 -14.10 10.78 -18.84
CA HIS A 6 -15.42 11.38 -19.01
C HIS A 6 -15.69 12.29 -17.80
N TYR A 7 -15.63 13.60 -18.01
CA TYR A 7 -15.90 14.61 -16.99
C TYR A 7 -17.30 15.19 -17.17
N ILE A 8 -17.88 15.71 -16.10
CA ILE A 8 -19.09 16.54 -16.18
C ILE A 8 -18.63 17.95 -16.61
N GLU A 9 -19.06 18.43 -17.77
CA GLU A 9 -18.56 19.67 -18.40
C GLU A 9 -19.02 20.98 -17.72
N ALA A 10 -19.52 20.95 -16.48
CA ALA A 10 -19.91 22.18 -15.79
C ALA A 10 -18.70 22.91 -15.20
N GLU A 11 -18.66 24.24 -15.30
CA GLU A 11 -17.52 25.09 -14.88
C GLU A 11 -17.02 24.81 -13.46
N LYS A 12 -17.94 24.49 -12.53
CA LYS A 12 -17.62 24.16 -11.13
C LYS A 12 -16.71 22.93 -11.02
N TYR A 13 -16.98 21.88 -11.82
CA TYR A 13 -16.19 20.65 -11.81
C TYR A 13 -14.83 20.83 -12.49
N VAL A 14 -14.77 21.68 -13.51
CA VAL A 14 -13.50 22.06 -14.16
C VAL A 14 -12.59 22.82 -13.20
N LYS A 15 -13.12 23.81 -12.46
CA LYS A 15 -12.37 24.54 -11.43
C LYS A 15 -11.87 23.61 -10.31
N SER A 16 -12.73 22.70 -9.83
CA SER A 16 -12.36 21.68 -8.83
C SER A 16 -11.27 20.74 -9.36
N TYR A 17 -11.31 20.36 -10.63
CA TYR A 17 -10.27 19.54 -11.27
C TYR A 17 -8.93 20.27 -11.40
N ILE A 18 -8.93 21.52 -11.84
CA ILE A 18 -7.72 22.36 -11.91
C ILE A 18 -7.10 22.50 -10.52
N TRP A 19 -7.93 22.75 -9.51
CA TRP A 19 -7.48 22.84 -8.13
C TRP A 19 -6.93 21.50 -7.63
N TYR A 20 -7.61 20.38 -7.92
CA TYR A 20 -7.15 19.04 -7.61
C TYR A 20 -5.75 18.76 -8.19
N ASN A 21 -5.51 19.18 -9.42
CA ASN A 21 -4.23 18.99 -10.11
C ASN A 21 -3.20 20.11 -9.83
N SER A 22 -3.50 21.03 -8.91
CA SER A 22 -2.54 22.06 -8.53
C SER A 22 -1.27 21.45 -7.93
N VAL A 23 -0.16 22.12 -8.19
CA VAL A 23 1.18 21.69 -7.74
C VAL A 23 1.21 21.55 -6.21
N TYR A 24 0.59 22.49 -5.49
CA TYR A 24 0.50 22.47 -4.03
C TYR A 24 -0.14 21.19 -3.50
N LEU A 25 -1.37 20.86 -3.92
CA LEU A 25 -2.08 19.68 -3.43
C LEU A 25 -1.38 18.36 -3.82
N ARG A 26 -0.66 18.35 -4.95
CA ARG A 26 0.17 17.21 -5.34
C ARG A 26 1.39 17.04 -4.43
N TRP A 27 2.10 18.13 -4.11
CA TRP A 27 3.22 18.07 -3.17
C TRP A 27 2.79 17.71 -1.75
N THR A 28 1.68 18.28 -1.27
CA THR A 28 1.13 17.91 0.04
C THR A 28 0.80 16.43 0.11
N LEU A 29 0.29 15.84 -0.98
CA LEU A 29 0.03 14.40 -1.05
C LEU A 29 1.31 13.57 -0.94
N TYR A 30 2.36 13.93 -1.68
CA TYR A 30 3.64 13.24 -1.57
C TYR A 30 4.27 13.38 -0.19
N PHE A 31 4.18 14.57 0.42
CA PHE A 31 4.62 14.81 1.78
C PHE A 31 3.87 13.91 2.77
N CYS A 32 2.53 13.87 2.72
CA CYS A 32 1.74 13.00 3.59
C CYS A 32 2.07 11.51 3.40
N ILE A 33 2.33 11.05 2.17
CA ILE A 33 2.75 9.67 1.91
C ILE A 33 4.13 9.39 2.50
N ALA A 34 5.10 10.27 2.25
CA ALA A 34 6.44 10.14 2.79
C ALA A 34 6.43 10.15 4.32
N PHE A 35 5.64 11.04 4.92
CA PHE A 35 5.44 11.13 6.35
C PHE A 35 4.79 9.85 6.92
N ASN A 36 3.72 9.35 6.29
CA ASN A 36 3.08 8.09 6.67
C ASN A 36 4.00 6.87 6.55
N MET A 37 4.93 6.89 5.60
CA MET A 37 5.93 5.82 5.45
C MET A 37 7.06 5.97 6.48
N SER A 38 7.46 7.20 6.80
CA SER A 38 8.49 7.49 7.81
C SER A 38 8.07 7.13 9.22
N LEU A 39 6.77 7.10 9.52
CA LEU A 39 6.21 6.63 10.79
C LEU A 39 6.69 5.22 11.18
N ALA A 40 7.02 4.37 10.20
CA ALA A 40 7.57 3.04 10.45
C ALA A 40 8.93 3.06 11.20
N ILE A 41 9.68 4.16 11.15
CA ILE A 41 10.98 4.33 11.84
C ILE A 41 10.79 4.48 13.35
N PHE A 42 9.69 5.14 13.75
CA PHE A 42 9.38 5.46 15.14
C PHE A 42 8.51 4.40 15.83
N GLU A 43 7.90 3.51 15.04
CA GLU A 43 7.06 2.41 15.51
C GLU A 43 7.89 1.16 15.84
N LYS A 44 7.47 0.36 16.83
CA LYS A 44 8.17 -0.88 17.22
C LYS A 44 8.29 -1.88 16.06
N PRO A 45 9.47 -2.50 15.80
CA PRO A 45 10.77 -2.25 16.42
C PRO A 45 11.36 -0.92 15.92
N ALA A 46 11.45 0.07 16.83
CA ALA A 46 11.89 1.40 16.45
C ALA A 46 13.42 1.42 16.31
N VAL A 47 13.91 2.41 15.58
CA VAL A 47 15.35 2.72 15.61
C VAL A 47 15.74 3.05 17.06
N PRO A 48 16.89 2.55 17.55
CA PRO A 48 17.34 2.81 18.92
C PRO A 48 17.31 4.32 19.23
N ASN A 49 16.69 4.69 20.36
CA ASN A 49 16.50 6.07 20.84
C ASN A 49 15.46 6.94 20.10
N ALA A 50 14.72 6.39 19.13
CA ALA A 50 13.66 7.11 18.39
C ALA A 50 12.24 6.61 18.73
N GLU A 51 12.05 5.99 19.89
CA GLU A 51 10.75 5.43 20.29
C GLU A 51 9.74 6.54 20.61
N ILE A 52 8.66 6.58 19.84
CA ILE A 52 7.49 7.44 20.10
C ILE A 52 6.40 6.58 20.75
N PRO A 53 5.68 7.08 21.76
CA PRO A 53 4.54 6.37 22.33
C PRO A 53 3.50 6.03 21.26
N PHE A 54 2.84 4.88 21.42
CA PHE A 54 1.92 4.35 20.40
C PHE A 54 0.83 5.35 20.01
N TRP A 55 0.28 6.11 20.97
CA TRP A 55 -0.74 7.13 20.72
C TRP A 55 -0.24 8.26 19.80
N GLY A 56 1.03 8.68 19.93
CA GLY A 56 1.62 9.72 19.08
C GLY A 56 1.69 9.29 17.62
N THR A 57 2.20 8.08 17.37
CA THR A 57 2.25 7.51 16.01
C THR A 57 0.85 7.34 15.41
N MET A 58 -0.14 6.98 16.23
CA MET A 58 -1.53 6.78 15.80
C MET A 58 -2.20 8.09 15.41
N ILE A 59 -1.96 9.19 16.13
CA ILE A 59 -2.50 10.51 15.75
C ILE A 59 -1.89 10.98 14.43
N MET A 60 -0.58 10.82 14.28
CA MET A 60 0.13 11.21 13.05
C MET A 60 -0.38 10.40 11.84
N GLU A 61 -0.60 9.10 12.02
CA GLU A 61 -1.20 8.24 11.00
C GLU A 61 -2.65 8.66 10.70
N PHE A 62 -3.46 8.90 11.72
CA PHE A 62 -4.84 9.37 11.55
C PHE A 62 -4.91 10.70 10.77
N PHE A 63 -4.00 11.63 11.06
CA PHE A 63 -3.87 12.87 10.31
C PHE A 63 -3.59 12.60 8.82
N CYS A 64 -2.69 11.68 8.49
CA CYS A 64 -2.41 11.29 7.10
C CYS A 64 -3.65 10.66 6.43
N LEU A 65 -4.33 9.74 7.12
CA LEU A 65 -5.54 9.08 6.62
C LEU A 65 -6.67 10.09 6.39
N SER A 66 -6.80 11.11 7.24
CA SER A 66 -7.78 12.18 7.07
C SER A 66 -7.54 12.97 5.78
N TYR A 67 -6.27 13.28 5.47
CA TYR A 67 -5.90 13.96 4.23
C TYR A 67 -6.16 13.07 3.00
N PHE A 68 -5.86 11.78 3.07
CA PHE A 68 -6.16 10.84 1.98
C PHE A 68 -7.68 10.71 1.74
N THR A 69 -8.47 10.72 2.81
CA THR A 69 -9.94 10.70 2.74
C THR A 69 -10.48 11.99 2.12
N PHE A 70 -9.98 13.15 2.56
CA PHE A 70 -10.30 14.44 1.94
C PHE A 70 -9.99 14.44 0.43
N ARG A 71 -8.82 13.92 0.04
CA ARG A 71 -8.41 13.81 -1.37
C ARG A 71 -9.35 12.90 -2.17
N LEU A 72 -9.80 11.79 -1.58
CA LEU A 72 -10.77 10.89 -2.21
C LEU A 72 -12.16 11.53 -2.34
N LEU A 73 -12.64 12.22 -1.31
CA LEU A 73 -13.92 12.94 -1.34
C LEU A 73 -13.89 14.07 -2.38
N HIS A 74 -12.78 14.80 -2.46
CA HIS A 74 -12.59 15.81 -3.50
C HIS A 74 -12.58 15.17 -4.90
N ALA A 75 -11.97 13.99 -5.06
CA ALA A 75 -12.02 13.21 -6.31
C ALA A 75 -13.43 12.72 -6.66
N PHE A 76 -14.19 12.27 -5.66
CA PHE A 76 -15.56 11.82 -5.83
C PHE A 76 -16.49 12.97 -6.26
N ASN A 77 -16.23 14.20 -5.80
CA ASN A 77 -17.07 15.36 -6.12
C ASN A 77 -17.04 15.75 -7.61
N PHE A 78 -15.91 15.59 -8.31
CA PHE A 78 -15.82 15.95 -9.74
C PHE A 78 -15.91 14.76 -10.70
N GLN A 79 -15.70 13.52 -10.22
CA GLN A 79 -15.85 12.34 -11.06
C GLN A 79 -17.29 11.81 -11.03
N HIS A 80 -17.75 11.27 -12.15
CA HIS A 80 -19.05 10.59 -12.18
C HIS A 80 -19.05 9.38 -11.23
N SER A 81 -19.96 9.32 -10.25
CA SER A 81 -19.91 8.35 -9.15
C SER A 81 -19.86 6.89 -9.62
N LYS A 82 -20.56 6.56 -10.72
CA LYS A 82 -20.52 5.21 -11.33
C LYS A 82 -19.13 4.83 -11.87
N VAL A 83 -18.41 5.79 -12.45
CA VAL A 83 -17.05 5.59 -12.97
C VAL A 83 -16.06 5.51 -11.81
N PHE A 84 -16.26 6.34 -10.77
CA PHE A 84 -15.40 6.37 -9.59
C PHE A 84 -15.41 5.04 -8.83
N ILE A 85 -16.58 4.47 -8.59
CA ILE A 85 -16.75 3.21 -7.85
C ILE A 85 -16.25 2.01 -8.67
N LYS A 86 -16.26 2.08 -10.00
CA LYS A 86 -15.75 0.99 -10.86
C LYS A 86 -14.22 1.00 -11.00
N ASP A 87 -13.57 2.12 -10.70
CA ASP A 87 -12.12 2.24 -10.86
C ASP A 87 -11.38 1.50 -9.74
N THR A 88 -10.70 0.41 -10.11
CA THR A 88 -9.96 -0.45 -9.17
C THR A 88 -8.99 0.33 -8.29
N LYS A 89 -8.38 1.42 -8.80
CA LYS A 89 -7.43 2.21 -8.00
C LYS A 89 -8.12 2.87 -6.80
N ASN A 90 -9.32 3.41 -7.00
CA ASN A 90 -10.07 4.12 -5.98
C ASN A 90 -10.61 3.13 -4.94
N ILE A 91 -11.11 1.97 -5.40
CA ILE A 91 -11.53 0.87 -4.52
C ILE A 91 -10.36 0.44 -3.63
N VAL A 92 -9.17 0.21 -4.20
CA VAL A 92 -8.01 -0.22 -3.41
C VAL A 92 -7.64 0.83 -2.36
N VAL A 93 -7.62 2.14 -2.68
CA VAL A 93 -7.34 3.17 -1.67
C VAL A 93 -8.40 3.17 -0.57
N ILE A 94 -9.69 3.08 -0.91
CA ILE A 94 -10.79 3.04 0.08
C ILE A 94 -10.64 1.83 1.00
N VAL A 95 -10.41 0.64 0.42
CA VAL A 95 -10.23 -0.60 1.19
C VAL A 95 -9.02 -0.50 2.11
N VAL A 96 -7.90 0.04 1.66
CA VAL A 96 -6.70 0.21 2.50
C VAL A 96 -6.95 1.21 3.64
N ILE A 97 -7.68 2.31 3.41
CA ILE A 97 -8.07 3.25 4.47
C ILE A 97 -8.97 2.54 5.50
N LEU A 98 -9.95 1.77 5.06
CA LEU A 98 -10.84 1.05 5.97
C LEU A 98 -10.08 -0.02 6.80
N LEU A 99 -9.21 -0.80 6.15
CA LEU A 99 -8.39 -1.81 6.82
C LEU A 99 -7.40 -1.20 7.82
N THR A 100 -6.80 -0.05 7.50
CA THR A 100 -5.91 0.67 8.43
C THR A 100 -6.67 1.20 9.65
N ILE A 101 -7.86 1.80 9.46
CA ILE A 101 -8.70 2.24 10.59
C ILE A 101 -9.13 1.05 11.46
N LEU A 102 -9.53 -0.07 10.86
CA LEU A 102 -9.88 -1.28 11.60
C LEU A 102 -8.70 -1.84 12.38
N ASP A 103 -7.52 -1.94 11.76
CA ASP A 103 -6.28 -2.37 12.45
C ASP A 103 -5.94 -1.43 13.62
N MET A 104 -6.10 -0.12 13.44
CA MET A 104 -5.90 0.87 14.51
C MET A 104 -6.84 0.63 15.70
N ILE A 105 -8.13 0.41 15.44
CA ILE A 105 -9.12 0.13 16.49
C ILE A 105 -8.79 -1.19 17.19
N CYS A 106 -8.53 -2.26 16.42
CA CYS A 106 -8.14 -3.56 16.97
C CYS A 106 -6.87 -3.46 17.83
N TYR A 107 -5.87 -2.69 17.40
CA TYR A 107 -4.64 -2.47 18.16
C TYR A 107 -4.90 -1.76 19.50
N ILE A 108 -5.76 -0.73 19.50
CA ILE A 108 -6.16 -0.02 20.73
C ILE A 108 -6.92 -0.95 21.67
N ILE A 109 -7.81 -1.80 21.17
CA ILE A 109 -8.52 -2.77 22.02
C ILE A 109 -7.53 -3.75 22.63
N TRP A 110 -6.62 -4.31 21.83
CA TRP A 110 -5.69 -5.33 22.29
C TRP A 110 -4.75 -4.83 23.37
N ILE A 111 -4.19 -3.62 23.22
CA ILE A 111 -3.28 -3.04 24.21
C ILE A 111 -3.98 -2.78 25.56
N ASN A 112 -5.29 -2.50 25.56
CA ASN A 112 -6.06 -2.27 26.79
C ASN A 112 -6.54 -3.57 27.46
N VAL A 113 -6.81 -4.62 26.69
CA VAL A 113 -7.36 -5.89 27.21
C VAL A 113 -6.27 -6.84 27.69
N ALA A 114 -5.13 -6.91 26.99
CA ALA A 114 -4.06 -7.87 27.29
C ALA A 114 -2.67 -7.24 27.07
N PRO A 115 -2.14 -6.49 28.05
CA PRO A 115 -0.87 -5.77 27.90
C PRO A 115 0.36 -6.69 27.77
N ASP A 116 0.27 -7.95 28.23
CA ASP A 116 1.36 -8.93 28.15
C ASP A 116 1.46 -9.63 26.79
N THR A 117 0.48 -9.44 25.90
CA THR A 117 0.58 -9.92 24.53
C THR A 117 1.39 -8.90 23.72
N HIS A 118 2.21 -9.32 22.77
CA HIS A 118 2.89 -8.41 21.83
C HIS A 118 2.01 -8.20 20.57
N PRO A 119 1.08 -7.22 20.54
CA PRO A 119 0.22 -7.01 19.38
C PRO A 119 1.03 -6.52 18.18
N VAL A 120 0.82 -7.15 17.03
CA VAL A 120 1.47 -6.80 15.75
C VAL A 120 0.48 -6.07 14.85
N ARG A 121 0.89 -4.93 14.30
CA ARG A 121 0.11 -4.17 13.32
C ARG A 121 0.35 -4.72 11.91
N TRP A 122 -0.66 -5.38 11.34
CA TRP A 122 -0.59 -5.98 10.01
C TRP A 122 -0.89 -5.00 8.89
N SER A 123 -1.43 -3.81 9.18
CA SER A 123 -1.75 -2.81 8.16
C SER A 123 -0.53 -2.05 7.61
N ARG A 124 0.64 -2.13 8.27
CA ARG A 124 1.85 -1.37 7.90
C ARG A 124 2.32 -1.62 6.46
N PRO A 125 2.42 -2.86 5.95
CA PRO A 125 2.83 -3.11 4.56
C PRO A 125 1.84 -2.51 3.55
N LEU A 126 0.55 -2.41 3.92
CA LEU A 126 -0.49 -1.83 3.07
C LEU A 126 -0.29 -0.33 2.84
N ARG A 127 0.44 0.38 3.71
CA ARG A 127 0.76 1.81 3.52
C ARG A 127 1.50 2.06 2.20
N SER A 128 2.34 1.12 1.76
CA SER A 128 3.03 1.22 0.47
C SER A 128 2.08 1.20 -0.73
N LEU A 129 0.84 0.71 -0.57
CA LEU A 129 -0.16 0.76 -1.64
C LEU A 129 -0.64 2.19 -1.92
N PHE A 130 -0.51 3.12 -0.98
CA PHE A 130 -0.88 4.52 -1.20
C PHE A 130 -0.03 5.14 -2.33
N ILE A 131 1.29 4.92 -2.33
CA ILE A 131 2.18 5.49 -3.37
C ILE A 131 1.87 4.95 -4.77
N ILE A 132 1.41 3.70 -4.85
CA ILE A 132 1.11 3.03 -6.12
C ILE A 132 -0.25 3.49 -6.66
N ASN A 133 -1.26 3.61 -5.80
CA ASN A 133 -2.65 3.77 -6.24
C ASN A 133 -3.07 5.22 -6.48
N PHE A 134 -2.34 6.22 -5.98
CA PHE A 134 -2.64 7.62 -6.28
C PHE A 134 -2.50 7.95 -7.79
N PRO A 135 -3.25 8.96 -8.30
CA PRO A 135 -3.28 9.27 -9.72
C PRO A 135 -1.91 9.68 -10.27
N ASP A 136 -1.02 10.21 -9.44
CA ASP A 136 0.34 10.57 -9.82
C ASP A 136 1.29 9.36 -9.95
N GLY A 137 0.94 8.21 -9.37
CA GLY A 137 1.68 6.94 -9.46
C GLY A 137 1.54 6.19 -10.79
N LYS A 138 1.14 6.87 -11.90
CA LYS A 138 0.94 6.24 -13.22
C LYS A 138 2.17 5.46 -13.71
N GLN A 139 3.36 6.01 -13.53
CA GLN A 139 4.60 5.35 -13.96
C GLN A 139 4.85 4.08 -13.15
N VAL A 140 4.68 4.15 -11.82
CA VAL A 140 4.82 3.01 -10.91
C VAL A 140 3.84 1.89 -11.28
N ARG A 141 2.56 2.20 -11.50
CA ARG A 141 1.56 1.21 -11.94
C ARG A 141 1.87 0.58 -13.30
N ARG A 142 2.47 1.34 -14.22
CA ARG A 142 2.91 0.79 -15.51
C ARG A 142 4.07 -0.19 -15.31
N ALA A 143 5.04 0.15 -14.45
CA ALA A 143 6.13 -0.74 -14.09
C ALA A 143 5.61 -2.06 -13.48
N PHE A 144 4.71 -2.00 -12.49
CA PHE A 144 4.08 -3.20 -11.91
C PHE A 144 3.32 -4.04 -12.94
N ARG A 145 2.65 -3.41 -13.91
CA ARG A 145 1.96 -4.13 -14.98
C ARG A 145 2.95 -4.84 -15.90
N ASN A 146 4.09 -4.23 -16.20
CA ASN A 146 5.15 -4.85 -16.98
C ASN A 146 5.76 -6.04 -16.22
N ILE A 147 6.07 -5.87 -14.94
CA ILE A 147 6.53 -6.98 -14.08
C ILE A 147 5.52 -8.13 -14.10
N ARG A 148 4.23 -7.84 -13.90
CA ARG A 148 3.19 -8.88 -13.92
C ARG A 148 3.12 -9.62 -15.25
N ARG A 149 3.39 -8.95 -16.37
CA ARG A 149 3.41 -9.58 -17.70
C ARG A 149 4.58 -10.57 -17.87
N THR A 150 5.71 -10.36 -17.19
CA THR A 150 6.87 -11.25 -17.25
C THR A 150 6.85 -12.36 -16.20
N VAL A 151 5.99 -12.27 -15.17
CA VAL A 151 5.81 -13.32 -14.15
C VAL A 151 5.55 -14.71 -14.74
N PRO A 152 4.61 -14.95 -15.69
CA PRO A 152 4.34 -16.30 -16.16
C PRO A 152 5.57 -16.99 -16.76
N ASP A 153 6.38 -16.27 -17.55
CA ASP A 153 7.60 -16.80 -18.15
C ASP A 153 8.65 -17.15 -17.08
N ILE A 154 8.81 -16.27 -16.08
CA ILE A 154 9.72 -16.50 -14.94
C ILE A 154 9.27 -17.72 -14.12
N MET A 155 7.97 -17.90 -13.92
CA MET A 155 7.42 -19.03 -13.15
C MET A 155 7.75 -20.38 -13.80
N THR A 156 7.72 -20.47 -15.12
CA THR A 156 8.10 -21.70 -15.84
C THR A 156 9.55 -22.06 -15.58
N VAL A 157 10.48 -21.10 -15.73
CA VAL A 157 11.92 -21.31 -15.48
C VAL A 157 12.16 -21.67 -14.02
N LEU A 158 11.49 -20.98 -13.09
CA LEU A 158 11.59 -21.24 -11.66
C LEU A 158 11.13 -22.66 -11.30
N PHE A 159 10.08 -23.16 -11.93
CA PHE A 159 9.61 -24.54 -11.72
C PHE A 159 10.64 -25.58 -12.17
N LEU A 160 11.21 -25.41 -13.37
CA LEU A 160 12.30 -26.27 -13.87
C LEU A 160 13.52 -26.27 -12.93
N PHE A 161 13.89 -25.08 -12.44
CA PHE A 161 15.00 -24.92 -11.50
C PHE A 161 14.73 -25.62 -10.16
N LEU A 162 13.55 -25.46 -9.58
CA LEU A 162 13.17 -26.15 -8.34
C LEU A 162 13.15 -27.68 -8.51
N LEU A 163 12.65 -28.18 -9.65
CA LEU A 163 12.67 -29.60 -9.96
C LEU A 163 14.11 -30.12 -10.04
N SER A 164 15.01 -29.38 -10.69
CA SER A 164 16.43 -29.73 -10.77
C SER A 164 17.08 -29.78 -9.39
N ILE A 165 16.86 -28.77 -8.53
CA ILE A 165 17.36 -28.77 -7.15
C ILE A 165 16.83 -29.98 -6.39
N LEU A 166 15.54 -30.31 -6.54
CA LEU A 166 14.91 -31.42 -5.84
C LEU A 166 15.50 -32.77 -6.28
N LEU A 167 15.75 -32.97 -7.59
CA LEU A 167 16.42 -34.17 -8.11
C LEU A 167 17.84 -34.31 -7.57
N PHE A 168 18.64 -33.25 -7.60
CA PHE A 168 20.00 -33.28 -7.04
C PHE A 168 19.99 -33.47 -5.52
N GLY A 169 19.02 -32.88 -4.82
CA GLY A 169 18.80 -33.09 -3.38
C GLY A 169 18.50 -34.55 -3.06
N LEU A 170 17.64 -35.21 -3.84
CA LEU A 170 17.35 -36.64 -3.69
C LEU A 170 18.56 -37.53 -4.01
N LEU A 171 19.32 -37.20 -5.05
CA LEU A 171 20.55 -37.91 -5.41
C LEU A 171 21.60 -37.79 -4.30
N ALA A 172 21.81 -36.59 -3.78
CA ALA A 172 22.72 -36.34 -2.66
C ALA A 172 22.26 -37.13 -1.42
N LEU A 173 20.97 -37.09 -1.09
CA LEU A 173 20.41 -37.88 0.01
C LEU A 173 20.71 -39.37 -0.18
N LYS A 174 20.46 -39.94 -1.36
CA LYS A 174 20.75 -41.35 -1.64
C LYS A 174 22.24 -41.69 -1.60
N LEU A 175 23.11 -40.79 -2.06
CA LEU A 175 24.56 -40.97 -2.09
C LEU A 175 25.16 -40.97 -0.68
N PHE A 176 24.74 -40.04 0.17
CA PHE A 176 25.28 -39.90 1.53
C PHE A 176 24.59 -40.80 2.55
N HIS A 177 23.32 -41.18 2.34
CA HIS A 177 22.61 -42.10 3.23
C HIS A 177 23.24 -43.50 3.23
N LYS A 178 23.79 -43.96 2.09
CA LYS A 178 24.53 -45.23 2.00
C LYS A 178 25.93 -45.21 2.63
N ARG A 179 26.44 -44.05 3.02
CA ARG A 179 27.80 -43.89 3.62
C ARG A 179 27.75 -43.75 5.15
N LEU A 180 26.57 -43.52 5.72
CA LEU A 180 26.35 -43.31 7.16
C LEU A 180 25.71 -44.52 7.87
N VAL A 181 25.36 -45.57 7.12
CA VAL A 181 24.95 -46.91 7.60
C VAL A 181 26.02 -47.89 7.16
#